data_AF-A0A3B1B9V4-F1
#
_entry.id   AF-A0A3B1B9V4-F1
#
_cell.length_a   1.000
_cell.length_b   1.000
_cell.length_c   1.000
_cell.angle_alpha   90.00
_cell.angle_beta   90.00
_cell.angle_gamma   90.00
#
_symmetry.space_group_name_H-M   'P 1'
#
loop_
_entity.id
_entity.type
_entity.pdbx_description
1 polymer ?
#
loop_
_entity_poly.entity_id
_entity_poly.type
_entity_poly.pdbx_seq_one_letter_code
_entity_poly.pdbx_strand_id
1 'polypeptide(L)'
;MPADREDIDPAIESTGDKVHRVVRAGLGLMPVGSGTAVEIFNSLVTPPLEKRKNKWMIEVTESLQALEEKSELNISEVFENEEFLSTLIEASSAALKTHENEKLSALRSAVINSATGDAPEFSKRELYLRYISELTVWHIKLLNLFNDPAEWGARNNVQFPSLYSGGRSHILLKAYPELNNERDFYDQVWKDLYSRGLVNTDSLHGMMTGDGLMQACTTESGQIFIGFITTQEEENV
;
A
#
# COMPACT_ATOMS: atom_id res chain seq x y z
N MET A 1 -4.21 38.78 -2.56
CA MET A 1 -5.62 38.76 -2.97
C MET A 1 -6.26 37.57 -2.28
N PRO A 2 -7.40 37.71 -1.59
CA PRO A 2 -8.14 36.53 -1.15
C PRO A 2 -8.57 35.78 -2.42
N ALA A 3 -8.26 34.48 -2.50
CA ALA A 3 -8.70 33.65 -3.61
C ALA A 3 -10.23 33.68 -3.67
N ASP A 4 -10.78 33.96 -4.85
CA ASP A 4 -12.22 34.10 -5.04
C ASP A 4 -12.89 32.73 -4.84
N ARG A 5 -14.09 32.69 -4.25
CA ARG A 5 -14.75 31.41 -3.93
C ARG A 5 -15.01 30.57 -5.20
N GLU A 6 -15.25 31.25 -6.33
CA GLU A 6 -15.39 30.63 -7.66
C GLU A 6 -14.08 30.07 -8.24
N ASP A 7 -12.90 30.58 -7.83
CA ASP A 7 -11.60 30.01 -8.22
C ASP A 7 -11.28 28.71 -7.44
N ILE A 8 -11.89 28.54 -6.27
CA ILE A 8 -11.70 27.41 -5.37
C ILE A 8 -12.77 26.32 -5.64
N ASP A 9 -14.01 26.73 -5.92
CA ASP A 9 -15.17 25.86 -6.11
C ASP A 9 -16.16 26.47 -7.15
N PRO A 10 -15.92 26.28 -8.46
CA PRO A 10 -16.80 26.76 -9.52
C PRO A 10 -18.07 25.91 -9.56
N ALA A 11 -19.20 26.61 -9.73
CA ALA A 11 -20.54 26.06 -9.57
C ALA A 11 -20.93 24.91 -10.52
N ILE A 12 -20.21 24.73 -11.63
CA ILE A 12 -20.46 23.65 -12.61
C ILE A 12 -19.11 23.11 -13.06
N GLU A 13 -18.71 22.00 -12.47
CA GLU A 13 -17.49 21.27 -12.80
C GLU A 13 -17.84 19.79 -12.98
N SER A 14 -17.25 19.13 -13.98
CA SER A 14 -17.45 17.69 -14.16
C SER A 14 -16.86 16.91 -12.98
N THR A 15 -17.40 15.74 -12.64
CA THR A 15 -16.90 14.97 -11.49
C THR A 15 -15.40 14.63 -11.64
N GLY A 16 -14.93 14.37 -12.87
CA GLY A 16 -13.52 14.16 -13.14
C GLY A 16 -12.63 15.38 -12.86
N ASP A 17 -13.11 16.58 -13.19
CA ASP A 17 -12.39 17.82 -12.90
C ASP A 17 -12.32 18.10 -11.39
N LYS A 18 -13.38 17.76 -10.63
CA LYS A 18 -13.40 17.84 -9.16
C LYS A 18 -12.37 16.91 -8.51
N VAL A 19 -12.31 15.64 -8.92
CA VAL A 19 -11.30 14.66 -8.43
C VAL A 19 -9.91 15.21 -8.64
N HIS A 20 -9.64 15.63 -9.88
CA HIS A 20 -8.35 16.15 -10.28
C HIS A 20 -7.97 17.39 -9.45
N ARG A 21 -8.92 18.29 -9.15
CA ARG A 21 -8.66 19.46 -8.30
C ARG A 21 -8.37 19.08 -6.85
N VAL A 22 -9.16 18.23 -6.22
CA VAL A 22 -8.96 17.89 -4.80
C VAL A 22 -7.63 17.17 -4.60
N VAL A 23 -7.31 16.20 -5.47
CA VAL A 23 -6.02 15.50 -5.46
C VAL A 23 -4.87 16.50 -5.67
N ARG A 24 -5.02 17.43 -6.63
CA ARG A 24 -4.02 18.48 -6.90
C ARG A 24 -3.84 19.44 -5.72
N ALA A 25 -4.92 19.83 -5.05
CA ALA A 25 -4.89 20.72 -3.89
C ALA A 25 -4.19 20.06 -2.71
N GLY A 26 -4.53 18.81 -2.37
CA GLY A 26 -3.86 18.04 -1.31
C GLY A 26 -2.36 17.87 -1.57
N LEU A 27 -1.98 17.53 -2.80
CA LEU A 27 -0.58 17.40 -3.22
C LEU A 27 0.15 18.74 -3.41
N GLY A 28 -0.58 19.86 -3.47
CA GLY A 28 -0.04 21.22 -3.65
C GLY A 28 0.51 21.83 -2.36
N LEU A 29 0.18 21.26 -1.20
CA LEU A 29 0.57 21.75 0.13
C LEU A 29 1.94 21.23 0.60
N MET A 30 2.60 20.37 -0.19
CA MET A 30 3.92 19.86 0.18
C MET A 30 4.99 20.95 0.05
N PRO A 31 5.78 21.24 1.10
CA PRO A 31 6.76 22.32 1.08
C PRO A 31 7.94 21.97 0.17
N VAL A 32 7.92 22.46 -1.07
CA VAL A 32 9.07 22.42 -1.97
C VAL A 32 10.01 23.59 -1.64
N GLY A 33 10.76 23.46 -0.54
CA GLY A 33 11.98 24.23 -0.18
C GLY A 33 11.92 25.77 -0.15
N SER A 34 12.14 26.38 1.03
CA SER A 34 12.35 27.83 1.18
C SER A 34 13.85 28.20 1.26
N GLY A 35 14.41 28.86 0.24
CA GLY A 35 15.70 29.57 0.34
C GLY A 35 16.72 29.31 -0.77
N THR A 36 17.63 30.26 -1.00
CA THR A 36 18.49 30.45 -2.20
C THR A 36 19.44 29.32 -2.65
N ALA A 37 19.45 28.15 -2.02
CA ALA A 37 20.04 26.91 -2.58
C ALA A 37 19.10 26.18 -3.57
N VAL A 38 17.90 26.75 -3.77
CA VAL A 38 16.74 26.18 -4.46
C VAL A 38 16.86 26.16 -5.99
N GLU A 39 17.66 26.98 -6.67
CA GLU A 39 17.62 26.99 -8.15
C GLU A 39 18.22 25.72 -8.82
N ILE A 40 19.39 25.26 -8.36
CA ILE A 40 20.02 24.03 -8.91
C ILE A 40 19.27 22.79 -8.40
N PHE A 41 18.88 22.78 -7.12
CA PHE A 41 18.07 21.70 -6.57
C PHE A 41 16.70 21.62 -7.25
N ASN A 42 16.02 22.74 -7.50
CA ASN A 42 14.75 22.75 -8.21
C ASN A 42 14.90 22.30 -9.66
N SER A 43 15.94 22.72 -10.38
CA SER A 43 16.10 22.29 -11.78
C SER A 43 16.40 20.80 -11.92
N LEU A 44 17.02 20.16 -10.92
CA LEU A 44 17.37 18.73 -10.94
C LEU A 44 16.35 17.82 -10.26
N VAL A 45 15.73 18.26 -9.16
CA VAL A 45 14.87 17.44 -8.29
C VAL A 45 13.39 17.69 -8.54
N THR A 46 12.99 18.93 -8.88
CA THR A 46 11.59 19.24 -9.18
C THR A 46 11.07 18.43 -10.37
N PRO A 47 11.79 18.26 -11.51
CA PRO A 47 11.23 17.51 -12.63
C PRO A 47 10.96 16.03 -12.32
N PRO A 48 11.86 15.27 -11.66
CA PRO A 48 11.53 13.91 -11.21
C PRO A 48 10.40 13.84 -10.17
N LEU A 49 10.36 14.78 -9.22
CA LEU A 49 9.31 14.81 -8.19
C LEU A 49 7.93 15.14 -8.77
N GLU A 50 7.84 16.14 -9.66
CA GLU A 50 6.62 16.48 -10.39
C GLU A 50 6.16 15.33 -11.28
N LYS A 51 7.08 14.59 -11.91
CA LYS A 51 6.72 13.36 -12.64
C LYS A 51 6.10 12.29 -11.73
N ARG A 52 6.66 12.06 -10.53
CA ARG A 52 6.08 11.13 -9.55
C ARG A 52 4.70 11.58 -9.09
N LYS A 53 4.56 12.88 -8.77
CA LYS A 53 3.29 13.49 -8.37
C LYS A 53 2.22 13.35 -9.45
N ASN A 54 2.53 13.68 -10.70
CA ASN A 54 1.60 13.58 -11.80
C ASN A 54 1.22 12.13 -12.08
N LYS A 55 2.19 11.20 -12.09
CA LYS A 55 1.93 9.77 -12.25
C LYS A 55 0.98 9.25 -11.17
N TRP A 56 1.27 9.53 -9.90
CA TRP A 56 0.43 9.14 -8.77
C TRP A 56 -0.99 9.71 -8.87
N MET A 57 -1.11 11.00 -9.17
CA MET A 57 -2.40 11.67 -9.32
C MET A 57 -3.25 11.04 -10.44
N ILE A 58 -2.63 10.71 -11.57
CA ILE A 58 -3.29 10.02 -12.68
C ILE A 58 -3.77 8.63 -12.22
N GLU A 59 -2.88 7.81 -11.64
CA GLU A 59 -3.21 6.44 -11.22
C GLU A 59 -4.36 6.41 -10.18
N VAL A 60 -4.36 7.32 -9.20
CA VAL A 60 -5.45 7.42 -8.21
C VAL A 60 -6.74 7.90 -8.86
N THR A 61 -6.68 8.92 -9.72
CA THR A 61 -7.87 9.46 -10.39
C THR A 61 -8.51 8.41 -11.30
N GLU A 62 -7.71 7.72 -12.10
CA GLU A 62 -8.18 6.64 -12.98
C GLU A 62 -8.84 5.51 -12.17
N SER A 63 -8.26 5.14 -11.02
CA SER A 63 -8.83 4.11 -10.14
C SER A 63 -10.19 4.53 -9.56
N LEU A 64 -10.31 5.78 -9.07
CA LEU A 64 -11.57 6.28 -8.53
C LEU A 64 -12.65 6.45 -9.61
N GLN A 65 -12.26 6.91 -10.81
CA GLN A 65 -13.16 7.02 -11.95
C GLN A 65 -13.68 5.66 -12.40
N ALA A 66 -12.83 4.64 -12.45
CA ALA A 66 -13.23 3.27 -12.82
C ALA A 66 -14.31 2.72 -11.86
N LEU A 67 -14.23 3.04 -10.57
CA LEU A 67 -15.24 2.64 -9.58
C LEU A 67 -16.54 3.45 -9.71
N GLU A 68 -16.45 4.74 -10.03
CA GLU A 68 -17.62 5.57 -10.33
C GLU A 68 -18.36 5.08 -11.58
N GLU A 69 -17.63 4.74 -12.65
CA GLU A 69 -18.20 4.18 -13.89
C GLU A 69 -18.91 2.85 -13.65
N LYS A 70 -18.41 2.02 -12.73
CA LYS A 70 -19.06 0.77 -12.28
C LYS A 70 -20.24 1.02 -11.32
N SER A 71 -20.53 2.27 -10.99
CA SER A 71 -21.55 2.67 -9.98
C SER A 71 -21.29 2.08 -8.59
N GLU A 72 -20.01 1.80 -8.27
CA GLU A 72 -19.58 1.26 -6.98
C GLU A 72 -19.39 2.37 -5.93
N LEU A 73 -19.24 3.63 -6.36
CA LEU A 73 -19.16 4.79 -5.47
C LEU A 73 -19.70 6.07 -6.13
N ASN A 74 -20.09 7.04 -5.28
CA ASN A 74 -20.33 8.42 -5.68
C ASN A 74 -19.13 9.26 -5.24
N ILE A 75 -18.31 9.71 -6.20
CA ILE A 75 -17.09 10.46 -5.92
C ILE A 75 -17.37 11.72 -5.11
N SER A 76 -18.47 12.43 -5.40
CA SER A 76 -18.77 13.68 -4.70
C SER A 76 -19.02 13.45 -3.21
N GLU A 77 -19.73 12.37 -2.86
CA GLU A 77 -19.97 11.98 -1.47
C GLU A 77 -18.70 11.47 -0.79
N VAL A 78 -17.85 10.72 -1.50
CA VAL A 78 -16.57 10.22 -0.99
C VAL A 78 -15.65 11.38 -0.57
N PHE A 79 -15.60 12.46 -1.36
CA PHE A 79 -14.79 13.63 -1.03
C PHE A 79 -15.34 14.50 0.11
N GLU A 80 -16.61 14.35 0.47
CA GLU A 80 -17.19 14.96 1.69
C GLU A 80 -16.81 14.20 2.97
N ASN A 81 -16.27 12.99 2.85
CA ASN A 81 -15.81 12.20 3.98
C ASN A 81 -14.38 12.61 4.43
N GLU A 82 -14.29 13.27 5.59
CA GLU A 82 -13.03 13.71 6.20
C GLU A 82 -12.03 12.57 6.49
N GLU A 83 -12.51 11.37 6.83
CA GLU A 83 -11.64 10.20 7.03
C GLU A 83 -11.03 9.73 5.71
N PHE A 84 -11.80 9.75 4.63
CA PHE A 84 -11.29 9.47 3.29
C PHE A 84 -10.26 10.52 2.88
N LEU A 85 -10.56 11.81 3.07
CA LEU A 85 -9.65 12.90 2.70
C LEU A 85 -8.31 12.78 3.44
N SER A 86 -8.36 12.47 4.74
CA SER A 86 -7.16 12.23 5.55
C SER A 86 -6.35 11.03 5.04
N THR A 87 -7.03 9.93 4.69
CA THR A 87 -6.41 8.74 4.07
C THR A 87 -5.72 9.08 2.75
N LEU A 88 -6.41 9.80 1.87
CA LEU A 88 -5.90 10.22 0.56
C LEU A 88 -4.64 11.08 0.71
N ILE A 89 -4.64 12.03 1.65
CA ILE A 89 -3.50 12.92 1.91
C ILE A 89 -2.30 12.13 2.45
N GLU A 90 -2.52 11.26 3.44
CA GLU A 90 -1.44 10.47 4.03
C GLU A 90 -0.84 9.48 3.02
N ALA A 91 -1.68 8.76 2.28
CA ALA A 91 -1.24 7.83 1.24
C ALA A 91 -0.46 8.55 0.14
N SER A 92 -0.94 9.72 -0.29
CA SER A 92 -0.26 10.56 -1.28
C SER A 92 1.11 11.06 -0.80
N SER A 93 1.21 11.49 0.46
CA SER A 93 2.47 11.90 1.06
C SER A 93 3.49 10.76 1.15
N ALA A 94 3.02 9.54 1.45
CA ALA A 94 3.84 8.33 1.44
C ALA A 94 4.29 7.93 0.03
N ALA A 95 3.40 8.02 -0.96
CA ALA A 95 3.69 7.64 -2.35
C ALA A 95 4.83 8.46 -2.96
N LEU A 96 4.89 9.76 -2.66
CA LEU A 96 5.95 10.63 -3.14
C LEU A 96 7.35 10.31 -2.57
N LYS A 97 7.41 9.61 -1.44
CA LYS A 97 8.64 9.23 -0.75
C LYS A 97 9.18 7.88 -1.18
N THR A 98 8.42 7.10 -1.95
CA THR A 98 8.85 5.77 -2.42
C THR A 98 8.95 5.70 -3.94
N HIS A 99 9.76 4.74 -4.41
CA HIS A 99 9.84 4.33 -5.81
C HIS A 99 9.50 2.85 -5.98
N GLU A 100 9.20 2.15 -4.89
CA GLU A 100 8.89 0.73 -4.86
C GLU A 100 7.45 0.52 -5.32
N ASN A 101 7.24 -0.19 -6.44
CA ASN A 101 5.92 -0.34 -7.04
C ASN A 101 4.96 -1.08 -6.11
N GLU A 102 5.42 -2.06 -5.35
CA GLU A 102 4.61 -2.81 -4.40
C GLU A 102 4.03 -1.89 -3.31
N LYS A 103 4.79 -0.89 -2.86
CA LYS A 103 4.28 0.13 -1.93
C LYS A 103 3.30 1.08 -2.59
N LEU A 104 3.56 1.49 -3.83
CA LEU A 104 2.64 2.36 -4.57
C LEU A 104 1.29 1.67 -4.81
N SER A 105 1.30 0.37 -5.15
CA SER A 105 0.11 -0.48 -5.19
C SER A 105 -0.61 -0.49 -3.85
N ALA A 106 0.09 -0.82 -2.76
CA ALA A 106 -0.49 -0.87 -1.42
C ALA A 106 -1.16 0.44 -0.99
N LEU A 107 -0.51 1.58 -1.27
CA LEU A 107 -1.05 2.91 -0.96
C LEU A 107 -2.28 3.23 -1.81
N ARG A 108 -2.27 2.84 -3.10
CA ARG A 108 -3.42 3.05 -3.99
C ARG A 108 -4.59 2.17 -3.56
N SER A 109 -4.34 0.91 -3.23
CA SER A 109 -5.33 -0.02 -2.68
C SER A 109 -5.94 0.51 -1.38
N ALA A 110 -5.12 1.06 -0.48
CA ALA A 110 -5.59 1.72 0.73
C ALA A 110 -6.55 2.90 0.45
N VAL A 111 -6.28 3.72 -0.58
CA VAL A 111 -7.17 4.80 -1.01
C VAL A 111 -8.47 4.25 -1.57
N ILE A 112 -8.39 3.27 -2.47
CA ILE A 112 -9.55 2.63 -3.11
C ILE A 112 -10.48 1.99 -2.06
N ASN A 113 -9.93 1.14 -1.20
CA ASN A 113 -10.69 0.47 -0.14
C ASN A 113 -11.30 1.47 0.84
N SER A 114 -10.67 2.64 1.04
CA SER A 114 -11.25 3.72 1.85
C SER A 114 -12.41 4.43 1.16
N ALA A 115 -12.39 4.51 -0.18
CA ALA A 115 -13.46 5.10 -0.98
C ALA A 115 -14.70 4.18 -1.07
N THR A 116 -14.51 2.87 -1.13
CA THR A 116 -15.59 1.87 -1.25
C THR A 116 -16.22 1.48 0.10
N GLY A 117 -15.64 1.93 1.22
CA GLY A 117 -16.11 1.59 2.56
C GLY A 117 -15.60 0.24 3.09
N ASP A 118 -14.68 -0.41 2.37
CA ASP A 118 -14.05 -1.68 2.77
C ASP A 118 -12.82 -1.48 3.68
N ALA A 119 -12.40 -0.22 3.89
CA ALA A 119 -11.31 0.10 4.79
C ALA A 119 -11.67 -0.18 6.26
N PRO A 120 -10.66 -0.53 7.08
CA PRO A 120 -10.88 -0.66 8.51
C PRO A 120 -11.25 0.68 9.15
N GLU A 121 -11.74 0.59 10.39
CA GLU A 121 -11.97 1.75 11.25
C GLU A 121 -10.73 2.67 11.28
N PHE A 122 -10.99 3.98 11.34
CA PHE A 122 -10.01 5.01 11.05
C PHE A 122 -8.70 4.89 11.85
N SER A 123 -8.77 4.57 13.14
CA SER A 123 -7.57 4.41 13.98
C SER A 123 -6.66 3.27 13.48
N LYS A 124 -7.25 2.15 13.02
CA LYS A 124 -6.50 1.07 12.36
C LYS A 124 -5.97 1.51 11.00
N ARG A 125 -6.76 2.29 10.25
CA ARG A 125 -6.37 2.83 8.95
C ARG A 125 -5.10 3.68 9.03
N GLU A 126 -5.04 4.63 9.95
CA GLU A 126 -3.84 5.46 10.21
C GLU A 126 -2.64 4.60 10.61
N LEU A 127 -2.85 3.60 11.47
CA LEU A 127 -1.80 2.67 11.87
C LEU A 127 -1.23 1.91 10.66
N TYR A 128 -2.11 1.43 9.78
CA TYR A 128 -1.71 0.64 8.61
C TYR A 128 -1.08 1.49 7.51
N LEU A 129 -1.54 2.72 7.26
CA LEU A 129 -0.87 3.65 6.34
C LEU A 129 0.57 3.93 6.77
N ARG A 130 0.80 4.09 8.08
CA ARG A 130 2.14 4.18 8.65
C ARG A 130 2.98 2.93 8.40
N TYR A 131 2.38 1.74 8.55
CA TYR A 131 3.06 0.48 8.27
C TYR A 131 3.51 0.40 6.82
N ILE A 132 2.70 0.80 5.84
CA ILE A 132 3.11 0.81 4.42
C ILE A 132 4.35 1.70 4.22
N SER A 133 4.43 2.82 4.92
CA SER A 133 5.57 3.73 4.85
C SER A 133 6.85 3.15 5.50
N GLU A 134 6.73 2.49 6.64
CA GLU A 134 7.86 1.99 7.43
C GLU A 134 8.38 0.62 6.99
N LEU A 135 7.48 -0.30 6.63
CA LEU A 135 7.82 -1.67 6.25
C LEU A 135 8.52 -1.69 4.90
N THR A 136 9.56 -2.50 4.72
CA THR A 136 10.15 -2.73 3.39
C THR A 136 9.25 -3.62 2.53
N VAL A 137 9.48 -3.66 1.22
CA VAL A 137 8.79 -4.60 0.30
C VAL A 137 8.87 -6.06 0.78
N TRP A 138 9.98 -6.44 1.42
CA TRP A 138 10.13 -7.79 1.97
C TRP A 138 9.12 -8.12 3.06
N HIS A 139 8.72 -7.16 3.89
CA HIS A 139 7.67 -7.40 4.89
C HIS A 139 6.34 -7.72 4.21
N ILE A 140 5.98 -6.98 3.15
CA ILE A 140 4.74 -7.21 2.38
C ILE A 140 4.81 -8.57 1.68
N LYS A 141 5.94 -8.91 1.04
CA LYS A 141 6.15 -10.21 0.37
C LYS A 141 6.01 -11.38 1.33
N LEU A 142 6.67 -11.32 2.49
CA LEU A 142 6.59 -12.36 3.51
C LEU A 142 5.17 -12.46 4.08
N LEU A 143 4.52 -11.34 4.35
CA LEU A 143 3.17 -11.32 4.87
C LEU A 143 2.17 -11.95 3.88
N ASN A 144 2.26 -11.62 2.59
CA ASN A 144 1.42 -12.21 1.54
C ASN A 144 1.70 -13.71 1.35
N LEU A 145 2.97 -14.12 1.29
CA LEU A 145 3.36 -15.53 1.18
C LEU A 145 2.75 -16.37 2.32
N PHE A 146 2.84 -15.88 3.56
CA PHE A 146 2.40 -16.64 4.73
C PHE A 146 0.95 -16.34 5.17
N ASN A 147 0.21 -15.54 4.41
CA ASN A 147 -1.24 -15.44 4.53
C ASN A 147 -1.92 -16.67 3.94
N ASP A 148 -1.51 -17.06 2.74
CA ASP A 148 -1.91 -18.33 2.11
C ASP A 148 -0.76 -18.85 1.24
N PRO A 149 0.12 -19.71 1.81
CA PRO A 149 1.23 -20.28 1.05
C PRO A 149 0.77 -21.13 -0.14
N ALA A 150 -0.37 -21.81 -0.04
CA ALA A 150 -0.85 -22.69 -1.10
C ALA A 150 -1.32 -21.86 -2.31
N GLU A 151 -2.15 -20.84 -2.06
CA GLU A 151 -2.62 -19.92 -3.09
C GLU A 151 -1.46 -19.10 -3.69
N TRP A 152 -0.54 -18.61 -2.85
CA TRP A 152 0.66 -17.91 -3.33
C TRP A 152 1.47 -18.80 -4.27
N GLY A 153 1.67 -20.07 -3.91
CA GLY A 153 2.37 -21.05 -4.75
C GLY A 153 1.68 -21.30 -6.07
N ALA A 154 0.34 -21.41 -6.07
CA ALA A 154 -0.45 -21.56 -7.29
C ALA A 154 -0.30 -20.35 -8.23
N ARG A 155 -0.42 -19.13 -7.69
CA ARG A 155 -0.28 -17.88 -8.46
C ARG A 155 1.12 -17.68 -9.04
N ASN A 156 2.15 -18.05 -8.28
CA ASN A 156 3.55 -17.87 -8.69
C ASN A 156 4.14 -19.10 -9.42
N ASN A 157 3.32 -20.11 -9.69
CA ASN A 157 3.74 -21.38 -10.29
C ASN A 157 4.92 -22.05 -9.54
N VAL A 158 4.88 -21.95 -8.20
CA VAL A 158 5.87 -22.52 -7.29
C VAL A 158 5.27 -23.74 -6.59
N GLN A 159 5.90 -24.90 -6.81
CA GLN A 159 5.57 -26.11 -6.06
C GLN A 159 6.40 -26.18 -4.79
N PHE A 160 5.72 -26.11 -3.64
CA PHE A 160 6.36 -26.28 -2.34
C PHE A 160 6.68 -27.75 -2.05
N PRO A 161 7.78 -28.04 -1.34
CA PRO A 161 8.16 -29.40 -1.03
C PRO A 161 7.16 -30.05 -0.07
N SER A 162 6.79 -31.31 -0.34
CA SER A 162 6.02 -32.13 0.59
C SER A 162 6.92 -32.60 1.74
N LEU A 163 7.13 -31.72 2.72
CA LEU A 163 7.92 -32.02 3.91
C LEU A 163 7.05 -32.67 4.99
N TYR A 164 7.54 -33.72 5.64
CA TYR A 164 6.87 -34.29 6.82
C TYR A 164 6.95 -33.36 8.03
N SER A 165 8.07 -32.65 8.16
CA SER A 165 8.31 -31.64 9.20
C SER A 165 9.41 -30.68 8.79
N GLY A 166 9.38 -29.45 9.29
CA GLY A 166 10.43 -28.46 9.05
C GLY A 166 10.09 -27.10 9.64
N GLY A 167 10.93 -26.11 9.35
CA GLY A 167 10.63 -24.70 9.58
C GLY A 167 10.06 -24.02 8.34
N ARG A 168 9.28 -22.95 8.54
CA ARG A 168 8.75 -22.09 7.47
C ARG A 168 9.84 -21.43 6.62
N SER A 169 11.08 -21.35 7.12
CA SER A 169 12.24 -20.94 6.33
C SER A 169 12.43 -21.78 5.05
N HIS A 170 12.04 -23.06 5.04
CA HIS A 170 12.07 -23.86 3.81
C HIS A 170 11.07 -23.38 2.74
N ILE A 171 9.87 -22.96 3.17
CA ILE A 171 8.86 -22.39 2.28
C ILE A 171 9.35 -21.04 1.75
N LEU A 172 9.88 -20.20 2.65
CA LEU A 172 10.44 -18.90 2.28
C LEU A 172 11.54 -19.01 1.23
N LEU A 173 12.56 -19.85 1.46
CA LEU A 173 13.70 -19.99 0.56
C LEU A 173 13.34 -20.68 -0.76
N LYS A 174 12.24 -21.44 -0.79
CA LYS A 174 11.67 -21.99 -2.02
C LYS A 174 10.93 -20.92 -2.82
N ALA A 175 10.18 -20.05 -2.16
CA ALA A 175 9.46 -18.93 -2.76
C ALA A 175 10.42 -17.84 -3.27
N TYR A 176 11.47 -17.54 -2.51
CA TYR A 176 12.44 -16.48 -2.80
C TYR A 176 13.89 -17.01 -2.69
N PRO A 177 14.39 -17.71 -3.72
CA PRO A 177 15.75 -18.27 -3.72
C PRO A 177 16.87 -17.22 -3.54
N GLU A 178 16.60 -15.95 -3.86
CA GLU A 178 17.51 -14.82 -3.63
C GLU A 178 17.84 -14.60 -2.14
N LEU A 179 17.02 -15.12 -1.22
CA LEU A 179 17.24 -15.00 0.22
C LEU A 179 18.12 -16.12 0.82
N ASN A 180 18.61 -17.07 0.02
CA ASN A 180 19.34 -18.25 0.51
C ASN A 180 20.54 -17.92 1.41
N ASN A 181 21.18 -16.77 1.21
CA ASN A 181 22.33 -16.32 2.01
C ASN A 181 22.03 -15.08 2.88
N GLU A 182 20.76 -14.69 3.00
CA GLU A 182 20.31 -13.45 3.64
C GLU A 182 19.55 -13.74 4.95
N ARG A 183 20.03 -14.73 5.71
CA ARG A 183 19.34 -15.19 6.94
C ARG A 183 19.09 -14.10 7.95
N ASP A 184 20.13 -13.36 8.30
CA ASP A 184 20.02 -12.31 9.30
C ASP A 184 19.00 -11.24 8.87
N PHE A 185 18.93 -10.97 7.57
CA PHE A 185 17.98 -10.02 6.99
C PHE A 185 16.53 -10.53 7.07
N TYR A 186 16.22 -11.72 6.54
CA TYR A 186 14.83 -12.20 6.56
C TYR A 186 14.34 -12.54 7.98
N ASP A 187 15.23 -12.96 8.88
CA ASP A 187 14.89 -13.18 10.29
C ASP A 187 14.56 -11.85 10.98
N GLN A 188 15.23 -10.75 10.62
CA GLN A 188 14.91 -9.42 11.13
C GLN A 188 13.58 -8.89 10.58
N VAL A 189 13.31 -9.08 9.29
CA VAL A 189 12.02 -8.75 8.66
C VAL A 189 10.88 -9.51 9.34
N TRP A 190 11.07 -10.81 9.60
CA TRP A 190 10.07 -11.63 10.29
C TRP A 190 9.79 -11.14 11.72
N LYS A 191 10.85 -10.80 12.46
CA LYS A 191 10.71 -10.26 13.81
C LYS A 191 9.96 -8.93 13.84
N ASP A 192 10.11 -8.08 12.83
CA ASP A 192 9.36 -6.83 12.72
C ASP A 192 7.87 -7.08 12.44
N LEU A 193 7.54 -8.03 11.56
CA LEU A 193 6.16 -8.46 11.35
C LEU A 193 5.53 -9.01 12.64
N TYR A 194 6.29 -9.79 13.41
CA TYR A 194 5.83 -10.35 14.69
C TYR A 194 5.66 -9.26 15.75
N SER A 195 6.61 -8.31 15.88
CA SER A 195 6.56 -7.24 16.87
C SER A 195 5.37 -6.29 16.65
N ARG A 196 4.96 -6.12 15.39
CA ARG A 196 3.75 -5.37 14.98
C ARG A 196 2.46 -6.19 15.08
N GLY A 197 2.55 -7.45 15.50
CA GLY A 197 1.42 -8.36 15.65
C GLY A 197 0.75 -8.74 14.34
N LEU A 198 1.44 -8.66 13.20
CA LEU A 198 0.92 -9.04 11.88
C LEU A 198 1.02 -10.56 11.63
N VAL A 199 1.96 -11.22 12.29
CA VAL A 199 2.12 -12.68 12.29
C VAL A 199 2.10 -13.26 13.71
N ASN A 200 1.69 -14.51 13.85
CA ASN A 200 1.45 -15.16 15.15
C ASN A 200 2.65 -15.97 15.69
N THR A 201 3.73 -16.10 14.93
CA THR A 201 4.91 -16.90 15.29
C THR A 201 6.16 -16.04 15.23
N ASP A 202 7.03 -16.11 16.24
CA ASP A 202 8.21 -15.26 16.41
C ASP A 202 9.44 -15.72 15.59
N SER A 203 9.42 -16.94 15.05
CA SER A 203 10.52 -17.54 14.30
C SER A 203 10.05 -18.34 13.09
N LEU A 204 10.78 -18.21 11.98
CA LEU A 204 10.62 -19.04 10.79
C LEU A 204 11.23 -20.44 10.92
N HIS A 205 12.04 -20.68 11.96
CA HIS A 205 12.82 -21.91 12.10
C HIS A 205 12.20 -22.91 13.08
N GLY A 206 11.08 -22.56 13.71
CA GLY A 206 10.34 -23.45 14.61
C GLY A 206 9.91 -24.73 13.89
N MET A 207 10.15 -25.87 14.53
CA MET A 207 9.80 -27.16 13.94
C MET A 207 8.30 -27.38 14.01
N MET A 208 7.69 -27.70 12.87
CA MET A 208 6.26 -28.04 12.76
C MET A 208 6.04 -29.16 11.75
N THR A 209 4.82 -29.69 11.69
CA THR A 209 4.39 -30.68 10.69
C THR A 209 4.33 -30.06 9.30
N GLY A 210 4.29 -30.89 8.25
CA GLY A 210 4.07 -30.46 6.87
C GLY A 210 2.85 -29.55 6.71
N ASP A 211 1.71 -29.93 7.30
CA ASP A 211 0.49 -29.12 7.26
C ASP A 211 0.67 -27.75 7.94
N GLY A 212 1.41 -27.71 9.05
CA GLY A 212 1.72 -26.46 9.75
C GLY A 212 2.55 -25.47 8.93
N LEU A 213 3.40 -25.98 8.02
CA LEU A 213 4.20 -25.14 7.11
C LEU A 213 3.33 -24.38 6.10
N MET A 214 2.21 -24.99 5.70
CA MET A 214 1.27 -24.45 4.71
C MET A 214 0.12 -23.67 5.35
N GLN A 215 -0.02 -23.73 6.67
CA GLN A 215 -1.04 -22.98 7.40
C GLN A 215 -0.68 -21.49 7.44
N ALA A 216 -1.69 -20.63 7.25
CA ALA A 216 -1.61 -19.21 7.46
C ALA A 216 -1.00 -18.87 8.83
N CYS A 217 -0.05 -17.95 8.86
CA CYS A 217 0.51 -17.43 10.12
C CYS A 217 0.15 -15.96 10.38
N THR A 218 -0.64 -15.35 9.50
CA THR A 218 -1.17 -14.00 9.69
C THR A 218 -2.16 -13.98 10.86
N THR A 219 -2.09 -12.93 11.67
CA THR A 219 -3.10 -12.67 12.70
C THR A 219 -4.35 -12.04 12.07
N GLU A 220 -5.41 -11.84 12.84
CA GLU A 220 -6.55 -11.02 12.41
C GLU A 220 -6.10 -9.61 11.97
N SER A 221 -5.18 -8.98 12.72
CA SER A 221 -4.61 -7.67 12.33
C SER A 221 -3.81 -7.76 11.02
N GLY A 222 -3.06 -8.85 10.83
CA GLY A 222 -2.34 -9.11 9.58
C GLY A 222 -3.27 -9.27 8.38
N GLN A 223 -4.38 -9.99 8.56
CA GLN A 223 -5.40 -10.19 7.52
C GLN A 223 -6.13 -8.89 7.17
N ILE A 224 -6.51 -8.09 8.17
CA ILE A 224 -7.11 -6.76 7.95
C ILE A 224 -6.10 -5.86 7.22
N PHE A 225 -4.82 -5.89 7.61
CA PHE A 225 -3.80 -5.12 6.95
C PHE A 225 -3.64 -5.52 5.47
N ILE A 226 -3.56 -6.82 5.17
CA ILE A 226 -3.51 -7.32 3.79
C ILE A 226 -4.73 -6.86 3.00
N GLY A 227 -5.94 -7.08 3.52
CA GLY A 227 -7.17 -6.68 2.86
C GLY A 227 -7.23 -5.16 2.61
N PHE A 228 -6.67 -4.36 3.51
CA PHE A 228 -6.59 -2.92 3.34
C PHE A 228 -5.62 -2.51 2.21
N ILE A 229 -4.54 -3.25 2.00
CA ILE A 229 -3.50 -2.91 1.01
C ILE A 229 -3.59 -3.70 -0.30
N THR A 230 -4.66 -4.46 -0.51
CA THR A 230 -4.90 -5.25 -1.72
C THR A 230 -6.30 -4.93 -2.24
N THR A 231 -6.45 -4.84 -3.56
CA THR A 231 -7.75 -4.72 -4.24
C THR A 231 -8.02 -5.97 -5.07
N GLN A 232 -9.29 -6.28 -5.34
CA GLN A 232 -9.67 -7.47 -6.11
C GLN A 232 -9.16 -7.47 -7.56
N GLU A 233 -8.77 -6.32 -8.10
CA GLU A 233 -8.14 -6.23 -9.42
C GLU A 233 -6.71 -6.79 -9.42
N GLU A 234 -6.02 -6.77 -8.28
CA GLU A 234 -4.65 -7.30 -8.12
C GLU A 234 -4.60 -8.81 -7.85
N GLU A 235 -5.74 -9.43 -7.48
CA GLU A 235 -5.84 -10.88 -7.26
C GLU A 235 -6.00 -11.70 -8.56
N ASN A 236 -6.38 -11.04 -9.67
CA ASN A 236 -6.70 -11.66 -10.95
C ASN A 236 -5.57 -11.58 -12.01
N VAL A 237 -4.37 -11.15 -11.61
CA VAL A 237 -3.17 -11.05 -12.48
C VAL A 237 -2.11 -12.09 -12.09
#